data_AF-A0A2E1H4I8-F1
#
_entry.id   AF-A0A2E1H4I8-F1
#
_cell.length_a   1.000
_cell.length_b   1.000
_cell.length_c   1.000
_cell.angle_alpha   90.00
_cell.angle_beta   90.00
_cell.angle_gamma   90.00
#
_symmetry.space_group_name_H-M   'P 1'
#
loop_
_entity.id
_entity.type
_entity.pdbx_description
1 polymer ?
#
loop_
_entity_poly.entity_id
_entity_poly.type
_entity_poly.pdbx_seq_one_letter_code
_entity_poly.pdbx_strand_id
1 'polypeptide(L)'
;IMRSTWAEDYPNVTNVFLFQIRDGCGVSGDLDIRDLQRQMPDLYDDVTVIPTTGINEHDGCHFFYQGYKTMGTWAAAAIARVLYDATFPSSGYPPRVASATFTSSSQDSVELIFHDLNQDLLLDQNIEGRFSLVGGGAETVLSATATPGKITLQLSGPTSATEIGFLGNSGAGPWITNQFGVGAFTFKLPILP
;
A
#
# COMPACT_ATOMS: atom_id res chain seq x y z
N ILE A 1 -11.37 -19.27 -7.32
CA ILE A 1 -12.52 -19.33 -8.23
C ILE A 1 -12.31 -18.36 -9.40
N MET A 2 -12.37 -17.03 -9.23
CA MET A 2 -12.24 -16.11 -10.39
C MET A 2 -10.97 -16.30 -11.24
N ARG A 3 -9.77 -16.27 -10.66
CA ARG A 3 -8.50 -16.48 -11.42
C ARG A 3 -8.45 -17.83 -12.12
N SER A 4 -8.83 -18.91 -11.43
CA SER A 4 -8.81 -20.26 -12.01
C SER A 4 -9.81 -20.43 -13.15
N THR A 5 -11.00 -19.80 -13.05
CA THR A 5 -12.00 -19.84 -14.13
C THR A 5 -11.58 -18.97 -15.32
N TRP A 6 -10.95 -17.82 -15.08
CA TRP A 6 -10.37 -17.02 -16.17
C TRP A 6 -9.25 -17.74 -16.89
N ALA A 7 -8.41 -18.51 -16.18
CA ALA A 7 -7.38 -19.32 -16.81
C ALA A 7 -7.97 -20.46 -17.67
N GLU A 8 -9.15 -20.98 -17.31
CA GLU A 8 -9.89 -21.98 -18.09
C GLU A 8 -10.52 -21.35 -19.34
N ASP A 9 -11.22 -20.23 -19.19
CA ASP A 9 -11.95 -19.56 -20.28
C ASP A 9 -11.01 -18.81 -21.24
N TYR A 10 -9.88 -18.30 -20.74
CA TYR A 10 -8.90 -17.51 -21.48
C TYR A 10 -7.49 -18.08 -21.32
N PRO A 11 -7.19 -19.26 -21.90
CA PRO A 11 -5.93 -19.98 -21.66
C PRO A 11 -4.67 -19.26 -22.14
N ASN A 12 -4.82 -18.21 -22.95
CA ASN A 12 -3.71 -17.37 -23.44
C ASN A 12 -3.47 -16.12 -22.59
N VAL A 13 -4.25 -15.89 -21.52
CA VAL A 13 -3.97 -14.80 -20.57
C VAL A 13 -2.72 -15.15 -19.78
N THR A 14 -1.68 -14.34 -19.95
CA THR A 14 -0.39 -14.51 -19.26
C THR A 14 -0.17 -13.51 -18.13
N ASN A 15 -0.96 -12.44 -18.09
CA ASN A 15 -0.81 -11.35 -17.12
C ASN A 15 -2.18 -10.76 -16.76
N VAL A 16 -2.36 -10.47 -15.48
CA VAL A 16 -3.53 -9.82 -14.89
C VAL A 16 -3.08 -8.56 -14.18
N PHE A 17 -3.67 -7.43 -14.56
CA PHE A 17 -3.42 -6.14 -13.91
C PHE A 17 -4.60 -5.80 -13.01
N LEU A 18 -4.33 -5.55 -11.73
CA LEU A 18 -5.34 -5.30 -10.72
C LEU A 18 -5.10 -3.97 -10.03
N PHE A 19 -6.12 -3.14 -9.86
CA PHE A 19 -6.03 -1.99 -8.97
C PHE A 19 -6.37 -2.40 -7.53
N GLN A 20 -5.57 -1.96 -6.56
CA GLN A 20 -6.00 -2.02 -5.16
C GLN A 20 -7.17 -1.05 -4.96
N ILE A 21 -8.26 -1.53 -4.38
CA ILE A 21 -9.43 -0.69 -4.10
C ILE A 21 -9.13 0.30 -2.97
N ARG A 22 -9.91 1.37 -2.94
CA ARG A 22 -9.79 2.45 -1.97
C ARG A 22 -10.76 2.25 -0.81
N ASP A 23 -10.50 2.94 0.30
CA ASP A 23 -11.49 3.10 1.35
C ASP A 23 -12.68 3.93 0.82
N GLY A 24 -13.90 3.45 1.00
CA GLY A 24 -15.12 4.08 0.48
C GLY A 24 -16.14 3.11 -0.09
N CYS A 25 -17.32 3.62 -0.46
CA CYS A 25 -18.38 2.89 -1.17
C CYS A 25 -18.70 1.46 -0.71
N GLY A 26 -18.91 1.26 0.60
CA GLY A 26 -19.22 -0.06 1.16
C GLY A 26 -17.98 -0.91 1.47
N VAL A 27 -16.77 -0.41 1.19
CA VAL A 27 -15.50 -0.95 1.64
C VAL A 27 -14.87 0.08 2.58
N SER A 28 -15.44 0.21 3.78
CA SER A 28 -15.01 1.22 4.77
C SER A 28 -14.27 0.57 5.93
N GLY A 29 -13.03 0.99 6.17
CA GLY A 29 -12.19 0.52 7.28
C GLY A 29 -11.67 -0.91 7.15
N ASP A 30 -12.22 -1.73 6.24
CA ASP A 30 -11.75 -3.08 5.97
C ASP A 30 -10.42 -3.04 5.21
N LEU A 31 -9.36 -3.52 5.86
CA LEU A 31 -8.03 -3.66 5.26
C LEU A 31 -7.75 -5.08 4.75
N ASP A 32 -8.56 -6.08 5.09
CA ASP A 32 -8.27 -7.48 4.75
C ASP A 32 -8.28 -7.69 3.24
N ILE A 33 -9.31 -7.21 2.56
CA ILE A 33 -9.38 -7.32 1.09
C ILE A 33 -8.26 -6.51 0.43
N ARG A 34 -7.98 -5.31 0.94
CA ARG A 34 -6.94 -4.43 0.36
C ARG A 34 -5.55 -5.03 0.57
N ASP A 35 -5.28 -5.58 1.75
CA ASP A 35 -4.01 -6.23 2.03
C ASP A 35 -3.84 -7.52 1.22
N LEU A 36 -4.90 -8.31 1.05
CA LEU A 36 -4.90 -9.44 0.11
C LEU A 36 -4.56 -8.99 -1.32
N GLN A 37 -5.13 -7.88 -1.80
CA GLN A 37 -4.77 -7.32 -3.09
C GLN A 37 -3.29 -6.92 -3.15
N ARG A 38 -2.74 -6.27 -2.11
CA ARG A 38 -1.31 -5.90 -2.05
C ARG A 38 -0.39 -7.12 -2.15
N GLN A 39 -0.78 -8.24 -1.55
CA GLN A 39 0.00 -9.47 -1.52
C GLN A 39 -0.11 -10.31 -2.80
N MET A 40 -1.07 -10.04 -3.70
CA MET A 40 -1.26 -10.87 -4.89
C MET A 40 0.00 -11.08 -5.75
N PRO A 41 0.89 -10.08 -5.96
CA PRO A 41 2.12 -10.29 -6.72
C PRO A 41 3.11 -11.25 -6.05
N ASP A 42 2.99 -11.49 -4.74
CA ASP A 42 3.82 -12.47 -4.02
C ASP A 42 3.21 -13.89 -4.06
N LEU A 43 1.91 -13.98 -4.39
CA LEU A 43 1.16 -15.23 -4.47
C LEU A 43 1.04 -15.75 -5.90
N TYR A 44 1.10 -14.86 -6.89
CA TYR A 44 0.82 -15.15 -8.30
C TYR A 44 1.74 -14.32 -9.21
N ASP A 45 2.65 -15.01 -9.91
CA ASP A 45 3.64 -14.38 -10.80
C ASP A 45 3.02 -13.64 -12.00
N ASP A 46 1.79 -14.00 -12.39
CA ASP A 46 1.03 -13.38 -13.47
C ASP A 46 0.23 -12.15 -13.01
N VAL A 47 0.27 -11.77 -11.73
CA VAL A 47 -0.51 -10.64 -11.21
C VAL A 47 0.37 -9.43 -10.93
N THR A 48 0.06 -8.32 -11.59
CA THR A 48 0.63 -7.00 -11.27
C THR A 48 -0.44 -6.12 -10.62
N VAL A 49 -0.14 -5.61 -9.43
CA VAL A 49 -1.06 -4.73 -8.70
C VAL A 49 -0.63 -3.28 -8.85
N ILE A 50 -1.60 -2.40 -9.09
CA ILE A 50 -1.44 -0.97 -9.31
C ILE A 50 -2.12 -0.23 -8.15
N PRO A 51 -1.43 0.71 -7.47
CA PRO A 51 -2.02 1.41 -6.35
C PRO A 51 -3.06 2.43 -6.84
N THR A 52 -3.94 2.82 -5.93
CA THR A 52 -4.83 3.98 -6.12
C THR A 52 -4.63 5.05 -5.03
N THR A 53 -3.76 4.78 -4.06
CA THR A 53 -3.26 5.73 -3.07
C THR A 53 -2.33 6.76 -3.74
N GLY A 54 -2.17 7.93 -3.13
CA GLY A 54 -1.47 9.08 -3.74
C GLY A 54 -2.33 9.89 -4.71
N ILE A 55 -3.53 9.41 -5.07
CA ILE A 55 -4.49 10.13 -5.91
C ILE A 55 -5.49 10.87 -5.01
N ASN A 56 -5.51 12.20 -5.04
CA ASN A 56 -6.46 13.01 -4.25
C ASN A 56 -7.87 13.10 -4.83
N GLU A 57 -8.01 12.77 -6.11
CA GLU A 57 -9.20 12.98 -6.92
C GLU A 57 -10.23 11.85 -6.76
N HIS A 58 -10.86 11.78 -5.58
CA HIS A 58 -11.84 10.76 -5.22
C HIS A 58 -12.92 11.31 -4.27
N ASP A 59 -14.20 10.97 -4.50
CA ASP A 59 -15.36 11.54 -3.77
C ASP A 59 -15.82 10.70 -2.55
N GLY A 60 -15.08 9.65 -2.24
CA GLY A 60 -15.47 8.64 -1.24
C GLY A 60 -16.11 7.39 -1.85
N CYS A 61 -16.31 7.36 -3.17
CA CYS A 61 -16.68 6.15 -3.91
C CYS A 61 -16.02 6.04 -5.30
N HIS A 62 -15.96 7.15 -6.04
CA HIS A 62 -15.47 7.18 -7.41
C HIS A 62 -14.28 8.12 -7.54
N PHE A 63 -13.40 7.83 -8.49
CA PHE A 63 -12.38 8.78 -8.91
C PHE A 63 -12.98 9.85 -9.81
N PHE A 64 -12.48 11.08 -9.71
CA PHE A 64 -12.78 12.10 -10.72
C PHE A 64 -11.95 11.87 -11.99
N TYR A 65 -12.24 12.63 -13.04
CA TYR A 65 -11.52 12.55 -14.31
C TYR A 65 -10.00 12.56 -14.14
N GLN A 66 -9.47 13.46 -13.31
CA GLN A 66 -8.04 13.57 -13.09
C GLN A 66 -7.47 12.36 -12.32
N GLY A 67 -8.26 11.75 -11.43
CA GLY A 67 -7.90 10.50 -10.76
C GLY A 67 -7.84 9.32 -11.73
N TYR A 68 -8.86 9.13 -12.56
CA TYR A 68 -8.85 8.11 -13.62
C TYR A 68 -7.72 8.30 -14.62
N LYS A 69 -7.38 9.55 -14.97
CA LYS A 69 -6.23 9.86 -15.83
C LYS A 69 -4.91 9.41 -15.20
N THR A 70 -4.73 9.67 -13.90
CA THR A 70 -3.54 9.20 -13.16
C THR A 70 -3.49 7.68 -13.09
N MET A 71 -4.61 7.01 -12.78
CA MET A 71 -4.71 5.55 -12.79
C MET A 71 -4.34 4.95 -14.15
N GLY A 72 -4.87 5.52 -15.25
CA GLY A 72 -4.54 5.07 -16.60
C GLY A 72 -3.06 5.25 -16.94
N THR A 73 -2.44 6.32 -16.45
CA THR A 73 -0.99 6.55 -16.62
C THR A 73 -0.16 5.48 -15.91
N TRP A 74 -0.51 5.15 -14.66
CA TRP A 74 0.19 4.11 -13.89
C TRP A 74 -0.06 2.71 -14.47
N ALA A 75 -1.27 2.43 -14.95
CA ALA A 75 -1.58 1.18 -15.64
C ALA A 75 -0.78 1.03 -16.95
N ALA A 76 -0.70 2.09 -17.75
CA ALA A 76 0.10 2.08 -18.98
C ALA A 76 1.58 1.83 -18.69
N ALA A 77 2.14 2.42 -17.63
CA ALA A 77 3.51 2.16 -17.20
C ALA A 77 3.71 0.69 -16.76
N ALA A 78 2.78 0.14 -15.97
CA ALA A 78 2.80 -1.26 -15.55
C ALA A 78 2.74 -2.22 -16.75
N ILE A 79 1.84 -1.95 -17.70
CA ILE A 79 1.68 -2.73 -18.93
C ILE A 79 2.93 -2.64 -19.81
N ALA A 80 3.47 -1.44 -20.02
CA ALA A 80 4.70 -1.22 -20.78
C ALA A 80 5.87 -2.02 -20.20
N ARG A 81 6.01 -2.02 -18.87
CA ARG A 81 7.06 -2.76 -18.18
C ARG A 81 6.91 -4.28 -18.35
N VAL A 82 5.70 -4.80 -18.13
CA VAL A 82 5.45 -6.24 -18.03
C VAL A 82 5.31 -6.92 -19.39
N LEU A 83 4.68 -6.26 -20.37
CA LEU A 83 4.41 -6.86 -21.68
C LEU A 83 5.41 -6.44 -22.77
N TYR A 84 6.13 -5.35 -22.57
CA TYR A 84 7.02 -4.76 -23.58
C TYR A 84 8.44 -4.52 -23.08
N ASP A 85 8.80 -5.06 -21.91
CA ASP A 85 10.12 -4.94 -21.28
C ASP A 85 10.63 -3.48 -21.17
N ALA A 86 9.71 -2.52 -21.07
CA ALA A 86 10.08 -1.13 -20.93
C ALA A 86 10.79 -0.89 -19.59
N THR A 87 11.96 -0.26 -19.64
CA THR A 87 12.75 0.05 -18.45
C THR A 87 12.24 1.30 -17.76
N PHE A 88 11.94 1.19 -16.47
CA PHE A 88 11.63 2.32 -15.60
C PHE A 88 12.61 2.31 -14.41
N PRO A 89 12.93 3.49 -13.83
CA PRO A 89 13.68 3.52 -12.58
C PRO A 89 12.88 2.80 -11.50
N SER A 90 13.52 1.94 -10.70
CA SER A 90 12.84 1.20 -9.62
C SER A 90 12.21 2.13 -8.58
N SER A 91 12.77 3.33 -8.40
CA SER A 91 12.20 4.39 -7.57
C SER A 91 10.81 4.86 -8.03
N GLY A 92 10.41 4.53 -9.27
CA GLY A 92 9.07 4.77 -9.82
C GLY A 92 8.04 3.69 -9.49
N TYR A 93 8.45 2.56 -8.94
CA TYR A 93 7.53 1.49 -8.58
C TYR A 93 6.70 1.85 -7.35
N PRO A 94 5.47 1.33 -7.23
CA PRO A 94 4.67 1.49 -6.02
C PRO A 94 5.44 1.07 -4.79
N PRO A 95 5.48 1.88 -3.71
CA PRO A 95 6.04 1.43 -2.45
C PRO A 95 5.27 0.22 -1.89
N ARG A 96 5.99 -0.88 -1.67
CA ARG A 96 5.43 -2.13 -1.14
C ARG A 96 6.05 -2.42 0.21
N VAL A 97 5.25 -2.34 1.27
CA VAL A 97 5.66 -2.82 2.60
C VAL A 97 5.80 -4.35 2.56
N ALA A 98 6.86 -4.86 3.18
CA ALA A 98 7.17 -6.28 3.31
C ALA A 98 6.85 -6.79 4.72
N SER A 99 7.23 -6.03 5.76
CA SER A 99 7.05 -6.44 7.15
C SER A 99 6.92 -5.26 8.10
N ALA A 100 6.38 -5.53 9.29
CA ALA A 100 6.38 -4.63 10.43
C ALA A 100 7.04 -5.35 11.62
N THR A 101 7.91 -4.67 12.35
CA THR A 101 8.60 -5.21 13.53
C THR A 101 8.64 -4.18 14.64
N PHE A 102 8.55 -4.60 15.89
CA PHE A 102 8.94 -3.72 16.99
C PHE A 102 10.43 -3.40 16.87
N THR A 103 10.80 -2.15 17.20
CA THR A 103 12.21 -1.73 17.18
C THR A 103 12.96 -2.10 18.45
N SER A 104 12.23 -2.41 19.52
CA SER A 104 12.80 -2.84 20.80
C SER A 104 11.79 -3.60 21.65
N SER A 105 12.29 -4.21 22.73
CA SER A 105 11.46 -4.93 23.72
C SER A 105 10.48 -4.04 24.51
N SER A 106 10.62 -2.70 24.45
CA SER A 106 9.62 -1.80 25.06
C SER A 106 8.32 -1.73 24.27
N GLN A 107 8.31 -2.19 23.01
CA GLN A 107 7.12 -2.22 22.14
C GLN A 107 6.45 -0.84 21.99
N ASP A 108 7.24 0.24 22.02
CA ASP A 108 6.79 1.64 21.89
C ASP A 108 7.15 2.25 20.52
N SER A 109 7.70 1.46 19.61
CA SER A 109 8.04 1.87 18.26
C SER A 109 8.02 0.69 17.30
N VAL A 110 7.53 0.94 16.08
CA VAL A 110 7.39 -0.05 15.01
C VAL A 110 8.17 0.41 13.79
N GLU A 111 9.00 -0.46 13.23
CA GLU A 111 9.64 -0.25 11.93
C GLU A 111 8.89 -1.00 10.84
N LEU A 112 8.45 -0.26 9.83
CA LEU A 112 7.91 -0.78 8.58
C LEU A 112 9.07 -0.91 7.59
N ILE A 113 9.27 -2.11 7.04
CA ILE A 113 10.32 -2.40 6.08
C ILE A 113 9.68 -2.64 4.71
N PHE A 114 10.16 -1.96 3.68
CA PHE A 114 9.68 -2.06 2.31
C PHE A 114 10.55 -3.01 1.48
N HIS A 115 9.99 -3.57 0.41
CA HIS A 115 10.68 -4.53 -0.46
C HIS A 115 11.93 -3.93 -1.13
N ASP A 116 11.86 -2.68 -1.58
CA ASP A 116 13.02 -1.96 -2.11
C ASP A 116 13.65 -1.13 -0.97
N LEU A 117 14.76 -1.64 -0.44
CA LEU A 117 15.49 -1.03 0.68
C LEU A 117 16.16 0.31 0.32
N ASN A 118 16.20 0.68 -0.97
CA ASN A 118 16.76 1.94 -1.43
C ASN A 118 15.67 2.90 -1.92
N GLN A 119 14.39 2.54 -1.80
CA GLN A 119 13.31 3.37 -2.28
C GLN A 119 13.11 4.60 -1.38
N ASP A 120 13.10 5.78 -1.99
CA ASP A 120 12.72 7.01 -1.29
C ASP A 120 11.22 7.02 -1.00
N LEU A 121 10.89 7.16 0.29
CA LEU A 121 9.53 7.21 0.80
C LEU A 121 9.22 8.64 1.27
N LEU A 122 8.24 9.27 0.65
CA LEU A 122 7.76 10.60 0.98
C LEU A 122 6.48 10.49 1.81
N LEU A 123 6.47 11.16 2.95
CA LEU A 123 5.36 11.18 3.89
C LEU A 123 4.68 12.54 3.85
N ASP A 124 3.38 12.57 3.56
CA ASP A 124 2.59 13.78 3.72
C ASP A 124 2.46 14.16 5.20
N GLN A 125 2.18 15.44 5.46
CA GLN A 125 1.91 15.92 6.81
C GLN A 125 0.71 15.18 7.42
N ASN A 126 0.81 14.82 8.70
CA ASN A 126 -0.21 14.11 9.49
C ASN A 126 -0.44 12.64 9.09
N ILE A 127 0.54 12.00 8.42
CA ILE A 127 0.43 10.60 8.01
C ILE A 127 0.26 9.64 9.20
N GLU A 128 0.77 10.00 10.38
CA GLU A 128 0.66 9.20 11.61
C GLU A 128 -0.79 8.87 11.96
N GLY A 129 -1.73 9.78 11.69
CA GLY A 129 -3.15 9.58 11.91
C GLY A 129 -3.82 8.60 10.94
N ARG A 130 -3.06 8.02 9.99
CA ARG A 130 -3.55 7.00 9.04
C ARG A 130 -3.09 5.59 9.41
N PHE A 131 -2.38 5.44 10.53
CA PHE A 131 -2.01 4.14 11.06
C PHE A 131 -2.97 3.69 12.15
N SER A 132 -3.22 2.39 12.22
CA SER A 132 -4.07 1.76 13.24
C SER A 132 -3.33 0.60 13.90
N LEU A 133 -3.41 0.53 15.22
CA LEU A 133 -2.88 -0.56 16.03
C LEU A 133 -4.03 -1.50 16.40
N VAL A 134 -3.94 -2.78 16.02
CA VAL A 134 -4.98 -3.79 16.27
C VAL A 134 -4.51 -4.72 17.39
N GLY A 135 -5.41 -5.03 18.34
CA GLY A 135 -5.08 -5.83 19.52
C GLY A 135 -4.31 -5.07 20.62
N GLY A 136 -4.10 -3.76 20.44
CA GLY A 136 -3.50 -2.86 21.41
C GLY A 136 -4.51 -2.25 22.39
N GLY A 137 -4.00 -1.38 23.26
CA GLY A 137 -4.77 -0.57 24.20
C GLY A 137 -5.21 0.77 23.57
N ALA A 138 -4.92 1.87 24.27
CA ALA A 138 -5.29 3.22 23.83
C ALA A 138 -4.17 3.92 23.06
N GLU A 139 -3.10 3.21 22.75
CA GLU A 139 -1.91 3.77 22.14
C GLU A 139 -2.16 4.18 20.69
N THR A 140 -1.49 5.24 20.26
CA THR A 140 -1.58 5.76 18.89
C THR A 140 -0.18 5.96 18.32
N VAL A 141 -0.10 6.17 17.01
CA VAL A 141 1.14 6.59 16.36
C VAL A 141 1.28 8.11 16.51
N LEU A 142 2.36 8.55 17.16
CA LEU A 142 2.66 9.97 17.37
C LEU A 142 3.41 10.62 16.22
N SER A 143 4.26 9.85 15.54
CA SER A 143 5.03 10.34 14.40
C SER A 143 5.48 9.19 13.50
N ALA A 144 5.76 9.54 12.25
CA ALA A 144 6.35 8.66 11.27
C ALA A 144 7.56 9.34 10.65
N THR A 145 8.70 8.65 10.58
CA THR A 145 9.92 9.13 9.94
C THR A 145 10.35 8.16 8.85
N ALA A 146 10.58 8.67 7.64
CA ALA A 146 11.06 7.86 6.53
C ALA A 146 12.58 7.93 6.40
N THR A 147 13.16 6.78 6.08
CA THR A 147 14.50 6.63 5.50
C THR A 147 14.37 5.71 4.27
N PRO A 148 15.39 5.57 3.41
CA PRO A 148 15.28 4.68 2.26
C PRO A 148 14.80 3.28 2.66
N GLY A 149 13.70 2.85 2.04
CA GLY A 149 13.06 1.55 2.26
C GLY A 149 12.45 1.30 3.63
N LYS A 150 12.38 2.31 4.51
CA LYS A 150 11.90 2.14 5.89
C LYS A 150 11.07 3.31 6.38
N ILE A 151 10.06 3.00 7.20
CA ILE A 151 9.34 4.00 8.00
C ILE A 151 9.39 3.57 9.45
N THR A 152 9.93 4.43 10.32
CA THR A 152 9.88 4.25 11.77
C THR A 152 8.69 5.00 12.33
N LEU A 153 7.80 4.29 13.00
CA LEU A 153 6.65 4.81 13.72
C LEU A 153 7.00 4.91 15.21
N GLN A 154 6.82 6.09 15.79
CA GLN A 154 6.88 6.27 17.24
C GLN A 154 5.48 6.16 17.82
N LEU A 155 5.29 5.30 18.81
CA LEU A 155 4.00 5.13 19.48
C LEU A 155 3.91 6.03 20.72
N SER A 156 2.68 6.29 21.18
CA SER A 156 2.41 7.07 22.39
C SER A 156 2.81 6.38 23.70
N GLY A 157 3.14 5.08 23.62
CA GLY A 157 3.63 4.26 24.71
C GLY A 157 3.77 2.80 24.26
N PRO A 158 4.25 1.91 25.16
CA PRO A 158 4.24 0.47 24.95
C PRO A 158 2.85 -0.04 24.59
N THR A 159 2.75 -0.92 23.59
CA THR A 159 1.46 -1.50 23.17
C THR A 159 1.50 -3.02 23.09
N SER A 160 0.36 -3.67 23.33
CA SER A 160 0.16 -5.10 23.05
C SER A 160 -0.34 -5.38 21.65
N ALA A 161 -0.37 -4.36 20.77
CA ALA A 161 -0.87 -4.50 19.41
C ALA A 161 -0.14 -5.62 18.67
N THR A 162 -0.92 -6.48 18.03
CA THR A 162 -0.41 -7.61 17.25
C THR A 162 -0.33 -7.28 15.77
N GLU A 163 -1.05 -6.25 15.31
CA GLU A 163 -1.04 -5.82 13.91
C GLU A 163 -0.98 -4.29 13.79
N ILE A 164 -0.39 -3.84 12.68
CA ILE A 164 -0.38 -2.44 12.25
C ILE A 164 -1.05 -2.33 10.88
N GLY A 165 -1.97 -1.39 10.73
CA GLY A 165 -2.64 -1.12 9.47
C GLY A 165 -2.38 0.29 8.95
N PHE A 166 -2.09 0.44 7.65
CA PHE A 166 -2.12 1.73 6.96
C PHE A 166 -3.46 1.88 6.23
N LEU A 167 -4.32 2.75 6.78
CA LEU A 167 -5.73 2.87 6.38
C LEU A 167 -5.94 3.55 5.02
N GLY A 168 -5.03 4.44 4.63
CA GLY A 168 -5.24 5.35 3.50
C GLY A 168 -6.31 6.41 3.77
N ASN A 169 -6.95 6.91 2.72
CA ASN A 169 -8.06 7.87 2.81
C ASN A 169 -9.13 7.58 1.77
N SER A 170 -10.35 8.00 2.06
CA SER A 170 -11.48 7.99 1.13
C SER A 170 -11.56 9.24 0.26
N GLY A 171 -10.88 10.35 0.61
CA GLY A 171 -10.78 11.57 -0.19
C GLY A 171 -9.34 11.94 -0.47
N ALA A 172 -8.99 13.23 -0.45
CA ALA A 172 -7.59 13.66 -0.46
C ALA A 172 -6.79 13.08 0.74
N GLY A 173 -5.46 13.17 0.65
CA GLY A 173 -4.48 12.61 1.58
C GLY A 173 -4.63 13.03 3.05
N PRO A 174 -3.74 12.51 3.91
CA PRO A 174 -2.30 12.32 3.63
C PRO A 174 -1.88 10.94 3.10
N TRP A 175 -0.78 10.88 2.33
CA TRP A 175 -0.23 9.68 1.69
C TRP A 175 1.22 9.34 2.06
N ILE A 176 1.57 8.08 1.80
CA ILE A 176 2.96 7.62 1.62
C ILE A 176 3.15 7.47 0.12
N THR A 177 4.16 8.11 -0.47
CA THR A 177 4.41 8.08 -1.92
C THR A 177 5.89 7.88 -2.22
N ASN A 178 6.22 7.51 -3.45
CA ASN A 178 7.57 7.69 -3.98
C ASN A 178 7.74 9.10 -4.57
N GLN A 179 8.93 9.41 -5.06
CA GLN A 179 9.25 10.71 -5.70
C GLN A 179 8.41 11.06 -6.94
N PHE A 180 7.69 10.10 -7.53
CA PHE A 180 6.80 10.31 -8.67
C PHE A 180 5.32 10.43 -8.26
N GLY A 181 5.03 10.47 -6.95
CA GLY A 181 3.67 10.56 -6.42
C GLY A 181 2.89 9.25 -6.47
N VAL A 182 3.52 8.12 -6.81
CA VAL A 182 2.88 6.79 -6.77
C VAL A 182 2.76 6.37 -5.32
N GLY A 183 1.53 6.12 -4.87
CA GLY A 183 1.25 5.81 -3.48
C GLY A 183 1.66 4.39 -3.05
N ALA A 184 2.02 4.26 -1.78
CA ALA A 184 2.16 2.96 -1.12
C ALA A 184 0.80 2.29 -1.01
N PHE A 185 0.74 0.98 -1.23
CA PHE A 185 -0.49 0.21 -0.99
C PHE A 185 -0.94 0.35 0.47
N THR A 186 -2.25 0.40 0.69
CA THR A 186 -2.81 0.16 2.03
C THR A 186 -2.55 -1.29 2.44
N PHE A 187 -2.39 -1.51 3.74
CA PHE A 187 -1.97 -2.81 4.27
C PHE A 187 -2.46 -3.02 5.69
N LYS A 188 -2.47 -4.29 6.11
CA LYS A 188 -2.55 -4.73 7.51
C LYS A 188 -1.54 -5.84 7.70
N LEU A 189 -0.60 -5.65 8.61
CA LEU A 189 0.51 -6.58 8.83
C LEU A 189 0.59 -6.98 10.29
N PRO A 190 0.96 -8.24 10.60
CA PRO A 190 1.38 -8.59 11.94
C PRO A 190 2.63 -7.78 12.32
N ILE A 191 2.71 -7.37 13.58
CA ILE A 191 3.90 -6.76 14.16
C ILE A 191 4.76 -7.89 14.73
N LEU A 192 5.94 -8.09 14.15
CA LEU A 192 6.90 -9.07 14.60
C LEU A 192 7.66 -8.56 15.85
N PRO A 193 8.10 -9.46 16.74
CA PRO A 193 8.86 -9.09 17.94
C PRO A 193 10.26 -8.55 17.64
#